data_AF-A0A1I8GVY4-F1
#
_entry.id   AF-A0A1I8GVY4-F1
#
_cell.length_a   1.000
_cell.length_b   1.000
_cell.length_c   1.000
_cell.angle_alpha   90.00
_cell.angle_beta   90.00
_cell.angle_gamma   90.00
#
_symmetry.space_group_name_H-M   'P 1'
#
loop_
_entity.id
_entity.type
_entity.pdbx_description
1 polymer ?
#
loop_
_entity_poly.entity_id
_entity_poly.type
_entity_poly.pdbx_seq_one_letter_code
_entity_poly.pdbx_strand_id
1 'polypeptide(L)'
;LLGLLLAVLGAILLWGYAVIQSVASSYIASLSAGFKTTFGTEINFQAYIEGMANITGSAAGILIGFGVLLIIYMVCVALLLIGQLIVVIIWFADSNIMKKSVRTTMDRQVEVYTGERNSNFETITLNLLQTLVGCCGVNNGSDFNFSKDWNRTFTITDKNDNTSSVTFNLTYPVTCCKFNTTSFTLQDQYCPYNGTTATSNYEVGCYNKVFQLVETYASLNDFFYALAGLLGLELISKHATAAVEVRHVS
;
A
#
# COMPACT_ATOMS: atom_id res chain seq x y z
N LEU A 1 -46.22 8.45 8.35
CA LEU A 1 -44.97 7.79 8.78
C LEU A 1 -43.80 8.02 7.81
N LEU A 2 -43.94 7.71 6.52
CA LEU A 2 -42.87 7.88 5.51
C LEU A 2 -42.32 9.32 5.41
N GLY A 3 -43.19 10.34 5.45
CA GLY A 3 -42.77 11.74 5.36
C GLY A 3 -42.01 12.26 6.60
N LEU A 4 -42.28 11.69 7.78
CA LEU A 4 -41.60 12.07 9.02
C LEU A 4 -40.21 11.40 9.11
N LEU A 5 -40.09 10.19 8.56
CA LEU A 5 -38.81 9.52 8.31
C LEU A 5 -37.91 10.29 7.33
N LEU A 6 -38.48 10.81 6.23
CA LEU A 6 -37.75 11.63 5.27
C LEU A 6 -37.31 12.98 5.84
N ALA A 7 -38.12 13.60 6.70
CA ALA A 7 -37.76 14.84 7.40
C ALA A 7 -36.62 14.63 8.41
N VAL A 8 -36.63 13.50 9.13
CA VAL A 8 -35.55 13.13 10.07
C VAL A 8 -34.27 12.77 9.31
N LEU A 9 -34.35 12.02 8.21
CA LEU A 9 -33.22 11.76 7.30
C LEU A 9 -32.66 13.05 6.70
N GLY A 10 -33.53 13.99 6.28
CA GLY A 10 -33.12 15.30 5.76
C GLY A 10 -32.41 16.16 6.80
N ALA A 11 -32.88 16.15 8.05
CA ALA A 11 -32.20 16.82 9.15
C ALA A 11 -30.83 16.18 9.46
N ILE A 12 -30.76 14.84 9.55
CA ILE A 12 -29.49 14.12 9.78
C ILE A 12 -28.48 14.41 8.66
N LEU A 13 -28.92 14.52 7.40
CA LEU A 13 -28.07 14.88 6.26
C LEU A 13 -27.61 16.34 6.30
N LEU A 14 -28.45 17.29 6.77
CA LEU A 14 -28.08 18.70 6.94
C LEU A 14 -26.99 18.91 8.00
N TRP A 15 -27.09 18.22 9.13
CA TRP A 15 -26.06 18.25 10.18
C TRP A 15 -24.84 17.41 9.78
N GLY A 16 -25.06 16.31 9.05
CA GLY A 16 -24.01 15.49 8.49
C GLY A 16 -23.18 16.21 7.42
N TYR A 17 -23.73 17.18 6.69
CA TYR A 17 -23.03 17.93 5.64
C TYR A 17 -21.77 18.64 6.15
N ALA A 18 -21.84 19.36 7.28
CA ALA A 18 -20.68 20.05 7.84
C ALA A 18 -19.57 19.08 8.27
N VAL A 19 -19.96 17.92 8.79
CA VAL A 19 -19.03 16.86 9.21
C VAL A 19 -18.45 16.13 8.00
N ILE A 20 -19.27 15.81 6.99
CA ILE A 20 -18.85 15.14 5.77
C ILE A 20 -17.95 16.04 4.93
N GLN A 21 -18.18 17.36 4.88
CA GLN A 21 -17.31 18.28 4.12
C GLN A 21 -15.92 18.42 4.76
N SER A 22 -15.84 18.43 6.10
CA SER A 22 -14.56 18.47 6.82
C SER A 22 -13.78 17.16 6.69
N VAL A 23 -14.47 16.01 6.65
CA VAL A 23 -13.85 14.69 6.47
C VAL A 23 -13.51 14.41 4.99
N ALA A 24 -14.41 14.72 4.06
CA ALA A 24 -14.20 14.49 2.63
C ALA A 24 -13.09 15.38 2.06
N SER A 25 -12.93 16.63 2.53
CA SER A 25 -11.85 17.50 2.07
C SER A 25 -10.46 16.94 2.40
N SER A 26 -10.28 16.32 3.57
CA SER A 26 -9.00 15.68 3.92
C SER A 26 -8.72 14.44 3.06
N TYR A 27 -9.73 13.59 2.82
CA TYR A 27 -9.54 12.39 2.00
C TYR A 27 -9.38 12.69 0.51
N ILE A 28 -10.11 13.69 -0.01
CA ILE A 28 -10.02 14.11 -1.41
C ILE A 28 -8.68 14.79 -1.70
N ALA A 29 -8.13 15.56 -0.75
CA ALA A 29 -6.79 16.13 -0.87
C ALA A 29 -5.71 15.04 -0.89
N SER A 30 -5.82 14.01 -0.05
CA SER A 30 -4.89 12.86 -0.07
C SER A 30 -5.04 12.02 -1.35
N LEU A 31 -6.26 11.85 -1.84
CA LEU A 31 -6.53 11.09 -3.06
C LEU A 31 -6.04 11.82 -4.32
N SER A 32 -6.25 13.13 -4.42
CA SER A 32 -5.76 13.94 -5.54
C SER A 32 -4.23 14.05 -5.55
N ALA A 33 -3.61 14.14 -4.37
CA ALA A 33 -2.15 14.06 -4.23
C ALA A 33 -1.61 12.70 -4.67
N GLY A 34 -2.27 11.60 -4.26
CA GLY A 34 -1.93 10.24 -4.70
C GLY A 34 -2.08 10.05 -6.21
N PHE A 35 -3.16 10.55 -6.80
CA PHE A 35 -3.39 10.47 -8.25
C PHE A 35 -2.34 11.26 -9.05
N LYS A 36 -1.96 12.45 -8.56
CA LYS A 36 -0.89 13.27 -9.15
C LYS A 36 0.46 12.55 -9.14
N THR A 37 0.79 11.88 -8.03
CA THR A 37 2.05 11.13 -7.91
C THR A 37 2.10 9.87 -8.78
N THR A 38 0.96 9.24 -9.05
CA THR A 38 0.93 7.95 -9.77
C THR A 38 0.68 8.11 -11.27
N PHE A 39 -0.11 9.10 -11.71
CA PHE A 39 -0.55 9.22 -13.11
C PHE A 39 -0.17 10.54 -13.78
N GLY A 40 0.47 11.48 -13.08
CA GLY A 40 1.00 12.72 -13.64
C GLY A 40 -0.06 13.69 -14.19
N THR A 41 -1.36 13.41 -14.00
CA THR A 41 -2.48 14.24 -14.46
C THR A 41 -3.14 14.93 -13.28
N GLU A 42 -3.42 16.24 -13.42
CA GLU A 42 -4.11 17.02 -12.40
C GLU A 42 -5.63 16.89 -12.57
N ILE A 43 -6.28 16.12 -11.69
CA ILE A 43 -7.75 16.12 -11.59
C ILE A 43 -8.12 16.93 -10.35
N ASN A 44 -8.63 18.14 -10.58
CA ASN A 44 -9.02 19.06 -9.49
C ASN A 44 -10.44 18.75 -9.01
N PHE A 45 -10.55 17.74 -8.14
CA PHE A 45 -11.81 17.29 -7.55
C PHE A 45 -12.51 18.37 -6.71
N GLN A 46 -11.78 19.39 -6.22
CA GLN A 46 -12.37 20.54 -5.49
C GLN A 46 -13.16 21.45 -6.43
N ALA A 47 -12.61 21.78 -7.61
CA ALA A 47 -13.32 22.55 -8.64
C ALA A 47 -14.57 21.81 -9.16
N TYR A 48 -14.57 20.48 -9.14
CA TYR A 48 -15.71 19.66 -9.50
C TYR A 48 -16.85 19.71 -8.46
N ILE A 49 -16.52 19.73 -7.17
CA ILE A 49 -17.50 19.85 -6.07
C ILE A 49 -18.10 21.25 -6.03
N GLU A 50 -17.28 22.30 -6.18
CA GLU A 50 -17.72 23.69 -6.23
C GLU A 50 -18.59 23.97 -7.48
N GLY A 51 -18.22 23.39 -8.63
CA GLY A 51 -19.00 23.49 -9.87
C GLY A 51 -20.37 22.84 -9.80
N MET A 52 -20.53 21.73 -9.07
CA MET A 52 -21.82 21.03 -8.93
C MET A 52 -22.74 21.64 -7.87
N ALA A 53 -22.19 22.30 -6.85
CA ALA A 53 -22.97 23.03 -5.84
C ALA A 53 -23.77 24.20 -6.44
N ASN A 54 -23.23 24.84 -7.50
CA ASN A 54 -23.85 25.97 -8.17
C ASN A 54 -24.95 25.60 -9.19
N ILE A 55 -25.03 24.33 -9.63
CA ILE A 55 -25.93 23.92 -10.72
C ILE A 55 -27.23 23.27 -10.22
N THR A 56 -27.24 22.61 -9.05
CA THR A 56 -28.34 21.66 -8.73
C THR A 56 -29.07 21.86 -7.41
N GLY A 57 -28.66 22.81 -6.56
CA GLY A 57 -29.27 22.95 -5.23
C GLY A 57 -28.97 21.74 -4.32
N SER A 58 -29.03 21.98 -3.01
CA SER A 58 -28.41 21.18 -1.94
C SER A 58 -28.83 19.71 -1.80
N ALA A 59 -29.75 19.17 -2.61
CA ALA A 59 -30.18 17.76 -2.55
C ALA A 59 -29.86 16.95 -3.82
N ALA A 60 -29.92 17.55 -5.01
CA ALA A 60 -29.66 16.84 -6.27
C ALA A 60 -28.16 16.66 -6.55
N GLY A 61 -27.31 17.60 -6.12
CA GLY A 61 -25.85 17.47 -6.20
C GLY A 61 -25.30 16.32 -5.34
N ILE A 62 -25.99 15.98 -4.25
CA ILE A 62 -25.65 14.83 -3.40
C ILE A 62 -26.01 13.53 -4.13
N LEU A 63 -27.22 13.39 -4.67
CA LEU A 63 -27.63 12.19 -5.43
C LEU A 63 -26.75 11.94 -6.67
N ILE A 64 -26.38 13.00 -7.40
CA ILE A 64 -25.53 12.89 -8.59
C ILE A 64 -24.06 12.66 -8.18
N GLY A 65 -23.57 13.31 -7.13
CA GLY A 65 -22.22 13.11 -6.60
C GLY A 65 -21.99 11.70 -6.05
N PHE A 66 -22.95 11.15 -5.30
CA PHE A 66 -22.93 9.74 -4.90
C PHE A 66 -23.01 8.82 -6.11
N GLY A 67 -23.79 9.16 -7.14
CA GLY A 67 -23.83 8.41 -8.41
C GLY A 67 -22.47 8.34 -9.11
N VAL A 68 -21.77 9.47 -9.24
CA VAL A 68 -20.43 9.51 -9.86
C VAL A 68 -19.40 8.75 -9.02
N LEU A 69 -19.43 8.89 -7.69
CA LEU A 69 -18.56 8.13 -6.79
C LEU A 69 -18.82 6.62 -6.87
N LEU A 70 -20.08 6.21 -6.99
CA LEU A 70 -20.46 4.81 -7.18
C LEU A 70 -20.02 4.28 -8.56
N ILE A 71 -20.10 5.09 -9.61
CA ILE A 71 -19.59 4.71 -10.94
C ILE A 71 -18.07 4.53 -10.90
N ILE A 72 -17.33 5.46 -10.31
CA ILE A 72 -15.87 5.34 -10.13
C ILE A 72 -15.55 4.10 -9.30
N TYR A 73 -16.27 3.88 -8.21
CA TYR A 73 -16.13 2.69 -7.37
C TYR A 73 -16.37 1.40 -8.19
N MET A 74 -17.44 1.33 -8.98
CA MET A 74 -17.75 0.18 -9.84
C MET A 74 -16.66 -0.05 -10.89
N VAL A 75 -16.10 1.01 -11.48
CA VAL A 75 -14.98 0.92 -12.43
C VAL A 75 -13.71 0.43 -11.73
N CYS A 76 -13.36 0.97 -10.56
CA CYS A 76 -12.21 0.53 -9.78
C CYS A 76 -12.34 -0.95 -9.39
N VAL A 77 -13.50 -1.38 -8.90
CA VAL A 77 -13.76 -2.79 -8.55
C VAL A 77 -13.72 -3.69 -9.77
N ALA A 78 -14.24 -3.24 -10.93
CA ALA A 78 -14.14 -4.00 -12.18
C ALA A 78 -12.68 -4.18 -12.64
N LEU A 79 -11.85 -3.13 -12.54
CA LEU A 79 -10.42 -3.21 -12.85
C LEU A 79 -9.67 -4.13 -11.88
N LEU A 80 -9.99 -4.06 -10.58
CA LEU A 80 -9.42 -4.96 -9.57
C LEU A 80 -9.77 -6.42 -9.85
N LEU A 81 -11.02 -6.71 -10.23
CA LEU A 81 -11.47 -8.05 -10.62
C LEU A 81 -10.70 -8.60 -11.83
N ILE A 82 -10.54 -7.77 -12.86
CA ILE A 82 -9.75 -8.15 -14.05
C ILE A 82 -8.30 -8.44 -13.64
N GLY A 83 -7.71 -7.59 -12.80
CA GLY A 83 -6.35 -7.77 -12.29
C GLY A 83 -6.19 -9.07 -11.49
N GLN A 84 -7.11 -9.36 -10.57
CA GLN A 84 -7.11 -10.59 -9.78
C GLN A 84 -7.24 -11.83 -10.69
N LEU A 85 -8.11 -11.80 -11.68
CA LEU A 85 -8.26 -12.89 -12.65
C LEU A 85 -6.96 -13.16 -13.43
N ILE A 86 -6.30 -12.10 -13.92
CA ILE A 86 -5.00 -12.22 -14.60
C ILE A 86 -3.96 -12.86 -13.67
N VAL A 87 -3.87 -12.39 -12.43
CA VAL A 87 -2.91 -12.90 -11.43
C VAL A 87 -3.15 -14.39 -11.13
N VAL A 88 -4.40 -14.80 -10.95
CA VAL A 88 -4.77 -16.21 -10.70
C VAL A 88 -4.42 -17.09 -11.90
N ILE A 89 -4.75 -16.65 -13.12
CA ILE A 89 -4.42 -17.40 -14.34
C ILE A 89 -2.91 -17.58 -14.47
N ILE A 90 -2.13 -16.51 -14.30
CA ILE A 90 -0.66 -16.58 -14.40
C ILE A 90 -0.11 -17.52 -13.32
N TRP A 91 -0.61 -17.47 -12.09
CA TRP A 91 -0.16 -18.35 -11.02
C TRP A 91 -0.36 -19.84 -11.36
N PHE A 92 -1.56 -20.20 -11.81
CA PHE A 92 -1.89 -21.59 -12.15
C PHE A 92 -1.27 -22.05 -13.48
N ALA A 93 -0.99 -21.15 -14.40
CA ALA A 93 -0.29 -21.46 -15.65
C ALA A 93 1.23 -21.64 -15.44
N ASP A 94 1.88 -20.65 -14.84
CA ASP A 94 3.31 -20.69 -14.48
C ASP A 94 3.65 -19.70 -13.35
N SER A 95 3.67 -20.22 -12.12
CA SER A 95 4.08 -19.46 -10.93
C SER A 95 5.50 -18.89 -11.00
N ASN A 96 6.39 -19.42 -11.86
CA ASN A 96 7.76 -18.92 -11.97
C ASN A 96 7.81 -17.52 -12.59
N ILE A 97 6.87 -17.18 -13.47
CA ILE A 97 6.77 -15.85 -14.07
C ILE A 97 6.50 -14.80 -12.98
N MET A 98 5.53 -15.09 -12.10
CA MET A 98 5.21 -14.23 -10.96
C MET A 98 6.39 -14.10 -10.01
N LYS A 99 7.01 -15.21 -9.63
CA LYS A 99 8.21 -15.23 -8.77
C LYS A 99 9.35 -14.40 -9.37
N LYS A 100 9.63 -14.55 -10.67
CA LYS A 100 10.63 -13.75 -11.39
C LYS A 100 10.28 -12.27 -11.39
N SER A 101 9.02 -11.91 -11.65
CA SER A 101 8.55 -10.52 -11.61
C SER A 101 8.79 -9.89 -10.23
N VAL A 102 8.42 -10.60 -9.15
CA VAL A 102 8.67 -10.14 -7.77
C VAL A 102 10.15 -9.92 -7.53
N ARG A 103 11.01 -10.85 -7.99
CA ARG A 103 12.46 -10.70 -7.87
C ARG A 103 12.96 -9.45 -8.60
N THR A 104 12.57 -9.25 -9.87
CA THR A 104 12.97 -8.08 -10.66
C THR A 104 12.50 -6.77 -10.03
N THR A 105 11.30 -6.74 -9.45
CA THR A 105 10.82 -5.57 -8.71
C THR A 105 11.69 -5.30 -7.48
N MET A 106 12.04 -6.33 -6.69
CA MET A 106 12.92 -6.19 -5.54
C MET A 106 14.34 -5.74 -5.95
N ASP A 107 14.90 -6.31 -7.02
CA ASP A 107 16.21 -5.91 -7.56
C ASP A 107 16.20 -4.41 -7.92
N ARG A 108 15.14 -3.95 -8.58
CA ARG A 108 14.97 -2.53 -8.92
C ARG A 108 14.84 -1.65 -7.66
N GLN A 109 14.11 -2.10 -6.64
CA GLN A 109 13.98 -1.33 -5.39
C GLN A 109 15.31 -1.15 -4.67
N VAL A 110 16.18 -2.18 -4.69
CA VAL A 110 17.53 -2.06 -4.14
C VAL A 110 18.39 -1.14 -5.02
N GLU A 111 18.33 -1.25 -6.35
CA GLU A 111 19.12 -0.41 -7.26
C GLU A 111 18.82 1.09 -7.10
N VAL A 112 17.53 1.45 -6.99
CA VAL A 112 17.09 2.85 -6.83
C VAL A 112 17.01 3.29 -5.37
N TYR A 113 17.54 2.50 -4.44
CA TYR A 113 17.48 2.80 -3.02
C TYR A 113 18.23 4.09 -2.70
N THR A 114 17.59 4.99 -1.97
CA THR A 114 18.11 6.33 -1.65
C THR A 114 18.29 6.58 -0.15
N GLY A 115 18.07 5.57 0.69
CA GLY A 115 18.25 5.66 2.15
C GLY A 115 16.95 5.84 2.95
N GLU A 116 17.03 5.61 4.26
CA GLU A 116 15.89 5.48 5.17
C GLU A 116 15.10 6.79 5.37
N ARG A 117 15.70 7.92 5.02
CA ARG A 117 15.11 9.26 5.19
C ARG A 117 14.39 9.77 3.95
N ASN A 118 14.47 9.05 2.84
CA ASN A 118 13.82 9.46 1.60
C ASN A 118 12.38 8.90 1.52
N SER A 119 11.47 9.68 0.94
CA SER A 119 10.03 9.38 0.85
C SER A 119 9.63 8.59 -0.40
N ASN A 120 10.58 8.12 -1.20
CA ASN A 120 10.28 7.31 -2.38
C ASN A 120 9.59 6.00 -1.97
N PHE A 121 8.51 5.66 -2.66
CA PHE A 121 7.68 4.49 -2.34
C PHE A 121 8.48 3.18 -2.38
N GLU A 122 9.41 3.07 -3.34
CA GLU A 122 10.32 1.94 -3.50
C GLU A 122 11.19 1.74 -2.25
N THR A 123 11.79 2.83 -1.77
CA THR A 123 12.67 2.85 -0.60
C THR A 123 11.88 2.57 0.69
N ILE A 124 10.70 3.17 0.88
CA ILE A 124 9.85 2.96 2.06
C ILE A 124 9.41 1.50 2.15
N THR A 125 8.92 0.94 1.04
CA THR A 125 8.37 -0.42 1.05
C THR A 125 9.44 -1.45 1.37
N LEU A 126 10.64 -1.27 0.80
CA LEU A 126 11.79 -2.12 1.07
C LEU A 126 12.25 -2.01 2.54
N ASN A 127 12.25 -0.80 3.11
CA ASN A 127 12.59 -0.56 4.51
C ASN A 127 11.61 -1.24 5.49
N LEU A 128 10.32 -1.13 5.20
CA LEU A 128 9.27 -1.79 5.99
C LEU A 128 9.41 -3.31 5.90
N LEU A 129 9.65 -3.83 4.70
CA LEU A 129 9.81 -5.27 4.47
C LEU A 129 10.96 -5.84 5.28
N GLN A 130 12.14 -5.21 5.22
CA GLN A 130 13.33 -5.65 5.95
C GLN A 130 13.12 -5.66 7.46
N THR A 131 12.50 -4.59 7.97
CA THR A 131 12.23 -4.41 9.41
C THR A 131 11.22 -5.43 9.93
N LEU A 132 10.14 -5.70 9.18
CA LEU A 132 9.06 -6.59 9.63
C LEU A 132 9.38 -8.07 9.39
N VAL A 133 9.98 -8.41 8.25
CA VAL A 133 10.23 -9.80 7.85
C VAL A 133 11.57 -10.30 8.40
N GLY A 134 12.47 -9.40 8.80
CA GLY A 134 13.79 -9.74 9.31
C GLY A 134 14.70 -10.27 8.20
N CYS A 135 14.83 -9.50 7.13
CA CYS A 135 15.64 -9.82 5.96
C CYS A 135 16.41 -8.58 5.49
N CYS A 136 17.33 -8.74 4.55
CA CYS A 136 18.16 -7.66 4.01
C CYS A 136 18.44 -7.86 2.53
N GLY A 137 18.14 -6.85 1.71
CA GLY A 137 18.33 -6.91 0.26
C GLY A 137 17.46 -7.97 -0.42
N VAL A 138 17.80 -8.35 -1.65
CA VAL A 138 17.06 -9.38 -2.39
C VAL A 138 17.56 -10.76 -1.98
N ASN A 139 18.87 -10.96 -2.05
CA ASN A 139 19.61 -12.16 -1.69
C ASN A 139 20.37 -11.97 -0.38
N ASN A 140 20.92 -10.77 -0.14
CA ASN A 140 21.61 -10.38 1.10
C ASN A 140 21.93 -8.87 1.08
N GLY A 141 22.56 -8.35 2.15
CA GLY A 141 22.92 -6.95 2.29
C GLY A 141 23.95 -6.42 1.30
N SER A 142 24.70 -7.29 0.60
CA SER A 142 25.64 -6.84 -0.44
C SER A 142 24.95 -6.34 -1.70
N ASP A 143 23.66 -6.65 -1.89
CA ASP A 143 22.88 -6.13 -3.02
C ASP A 143 22.83 -4.58 -3.00
N PHE A 144 22.95 -3.96 -1.82
CA PHE A 144 23.00 -2.51 -1.72
C PHE A 144 24.24 -1.89 -2.33
N ASN A 145 25.28 -2.67 -2.70
CA ASN A 145 26.42 -2.16 -3.47
C ASN A 145 26.00 -1.58 -4.83
N PHE A 146 24.85 -2.01 -5.36
CA PHE A 146 24.28 -1.48 -6.60
C PHE A 146 23.53 -0.14 -6.40
N SER A 147 23.20 0.23 -5.17
CA SER A 147 22.50 1.48 -4.83
C SER A 147 23.46 2.67 -4.90
N LYS A 148 23.54 3.31 -6.07
CA LYS A 148 24.50 4.42 -6.33
C LYS A 148 24.09 5.74 -5.68
N ASP A 149 22.78 5.98 -5.58
CA ASP A 149 22.22 7.23 -5.06
C ASP A 149 22.02 7.21 -3.54
N TRP A 150 22.40 6.12 -2.87
CA TRP A 150 22.27 5.99 -1.43
C TRP A 150 23.44 6.65 -0.71
N ASN A 151 23.14 7.64 0.14
CA ASN A 151 24.12 8.19 1.07
C ASN A 151 24.42 7.18 2.19
N ARG A 152 25.59 6.56 2.11
CA ARG A 152 26.09 5.57 3.09
C ARG A 152 26.67 6.19 4.36
N THR A 153 26.77 7.51 4.44
CA THR A 153 27.37 8.16 5.59
C THR A 153 26.41 8.10 6.77
N PHE A 154 26.80 7.42 7.84
CA PHE A 154 26.01 7.32 9.07
C PHE A 154 26.80 7.83 10.26
N THR A 155 26.15 8.65 11.07
CA THR A 155 26.74 9.27 12.26
C THR A 155 25.99 8.80 13.49
N ILE A 156 26.70 8.14 14.39
CA ILE A 156 26.21 7.81 15.74
C ILE A 156 26.72 8.89 16.69
N THR A 157 25.81 9.52 17.42
CA THR A 157 26.14 10.37 18.56
C THR A 157 25.97 9.55 19.84
N ASP A 158 27.01 9.46 20.66
CA ASP A 158 26.91 8.79 21.96
C ASP A 158 25.89 9.56 22.84
N LYS A 159 24.91 8.84 23.40
CA LYS A 159 23.90 9.43 24.28
C LYS A 159 24.46 9.93 25.60
N ASN A 160 25.61 9.41 26.03
CA ASN A 160 26.23 9.76 27.31
C ASN A 160 27.22 10.91 27.19
N ASP A 161 27.72 11.18 25.99
CA ASP A 161 28.64 12.27 25.71
C ASP A 161 28.32 12.89 24.34
N ASN A 162 27.51 13.95 24.34
CA ASN A 162 27.05 14.68 23.15
C ASN A 162 28.20 15.29 22.31
N THR A 163 29.46 15.10 22.72
CA THR A 163 30.66 15.59 22.03
C THR A 163 31.31 14.53 21.13
N SER A 164 30.99 13.24 21.34
CA SER A 164 31.59 12.14 20.58
C SER A 164 30.62 11.63 19.52
N SER A 165 30.88 12.00 18.27
CA SER A 165 30.17 11.46 17.11
C SER A 165 31.10 10.62 16.25
N VAL A 166 30.72 9.38 15.98
CA VAL A 166 31.47 8.48 15.10
C VAL A 166 30.74 8.39 13.78
N THR A 167 31.42 8.79 12.70
CA THR A 167 30.91 8.68 11.34
C THR A 167 31.57 7.49 10.65
N PHE A 168 30.76 6.62 10.06
CA PHE A 168 31.22 5.48 9.27
C PHE A 168 30.35 5.28 8.03
N ASN A 169 30.86 4.48 7.09
CA ASN A 169 30.13 4.11 5.88
C ASN A 169 29.33 2.83 6.12
N LEU A 170 28.05 2.89 5.77
CA LEU A 170 27.12 1.77 5.82
C LEU A 170 27.40 0.77 4.70
N THR A 171 27.50 -0.51 5.08
CA THR A 171 27.57 -1.61 4.12
C THR A 171 26.17 -1.98 3.64
N TYR A 172 25.19 -1.97 4.55
CA TYR A 172 23.78 -2.22 4.30
C TYR A 172 22.89 -1.29 5.15
N PRO A 173 21.62 -1.08 4.77
CA PRO A 173 20.69 -0.20 5.48
C PRO A 173 20.50 -0.55 6.94
N VAL A 174 20.17 0.46 7.75
CA VAL A 174 19.88 0.28 9.18
C VAL A 174 18.66 -0.63 9.38
N THR A 175 17.77 -0.68 8.41
CA THR A 175 16.58 -1.55 8.39
C THR A 175 16.89 -3.04 8.27
N CYS A 176 18.11 -3.41 7.90
CA CYS A 176 18.60 -4.79 7.95
C CYS A 176 18.98 -5.25 9.36
N CYS A 177 19.11 -4.34 10.32
CA CYS A 177 19.44 -4.67 11.70
C CYS A 177 18.24 -5.25 12.46
N LYS A 178 18.53 -5.99 13.53
CA LYS A 178 17.47 -6.47 14.42
C LYS A 178 17.03 -5.37 15.36
N PHE A 179 15.72 -5.26 15.52
CA PHE A 179 15.09 -4.31 16.42
C PHE A 179 14.57 -5.03 17.65
N ASN A 180 14.70 -4.40 18.81
CA ASN A 180 14.01 -4.84 20.02
C ASN A 180 12.51 -4.52 19.86
N THR A 181 11.67 -5.56 19.86
CA THR A 181 10.22 -5.46 19.63
C THR A 181 9.48 -4.65 20.69
N THR A 182 10.08 -4.44 21.88
CA THR A 182 9.45 -3.72 22.99
C THR A 182 9.69 -2.21 22.90
N SER A 183 10.88 -1.81 22.46
CA SER A 183 11.31 -0.41 22.41
C SER A 183 11.43 0.16 20.99
N PHE A 184 11.26 -0.68 19.96
CA PHE A 184 11.51 -0.33 18.55
C PHE A 184 12.90 0.31 18.33
N THR A 185 13.86 0.00 19.19
CA THR A 185 15.25 0.46 19.08
C THR A 185 16.09 -0.63 18.45
N LEU A 186 17.16 -0.23 17.76
CA LEU A 186 18.21 -1.14 17.34
C LEU A 186 18.71 -1.95 18.53
N GLN A 187 18.85 -3.26 18.34
CA GLN A 187 19.45 -4.13 19.35
C GLN A 187 20.94 -3.81 19.52
N ASP A 188 21.60 -3.41 18.44
CA ASP A 188 22.99 -2.98 18.40
C ASP A 188 23.11 -1.74 17.50
N GLN A 189 23.64 -0.64 18.06
CA GLN A 189 23.81 0.61 17.31
C GLN A 189 24.89 0.52 16.23
N TYR A 190 25.86 -0.40 16.36
CA TYR A 190 26.96 -0.60 15.41
C TYR A 190 26.68 -1.68 14.37
N CYS A 191 25.51 -2.32 14.45
CA CYS A 191 25.06 -3.33 13.49
C CYS A 191 25.22 -2.90 12.01
N PRO A 192 24.90 -1.66 11.59
CA PRO A 192 25.02 -1.29 10.18
C PRO A 192 26.48 -1.19 9.67
N TYR A 193 27.46 -1.21 10.58
CA TYR A 193 28.89 -1.15 10.30
C TYR A 193 29.58 -2.52 10.41
N ASN A 194 29.36 -3.24 11.52
CA ASN A 194 29.99 -4.53 11.81
C ASN A 194 28.97 -5.52 12.40
N GLY A 195 27.76 -5.53 11.87
CA GLY A 195 26.70 -6.40 12.33
C GLY A 195 27.05 -7.86 12.09
N THR A 196 26.71 -8.68 13.08
CA THR A 196 26.85 -10.14 13.02
C THR A 196 25.48 -10.75 12.72
N THR A 197 25.41 -12.04 12.40
CA THR A 197 24.14 -12.77 12.26
C THR A 197 23.29 -12.76 13.54
N ALA A 198 23.90 -12.48 14.70
CA ALA A 198 23.18 -12.29 15.96
C ALA A 198 22.46 -10.93 15.99
N THR A 199 23.06 -9.87 15.46
CA THR A 199 22.57 -8.47 15.58
C THR A 199 21.93 -7.92 14.31
N SER A 200 22.09 -8.60 13.17
CA SER A 200 21.54 -8.18 11.88
C SER A 200 21.06 -9.36 11.05
N ASN A 201 20.24 -9.06 10.03
CA ASN A 201 19.72 -10.03 9.06
C ASN A 201 20.42 -9.90 7.71
N TYR A 202 21.67 -9.38 7.69
CA TYR A 202 22.38 -9.05 6.45
C TYR A 202 22.60 -10.24 5.52
N GLU A 203 22.68 -11.48 6.02
CA GLU A 203 22.85 -12.69 5.20
C GLU A 203 21.52 -13.27 4.69
N VAL A 204 20.39 -12.75 5.16
CA VAL A 204 19.06 -13.30 4.87
C VAL A 204 18.38 -12.47 3.79
N GLY A 205 18.34 -12.96 2.56
CA GLY A 205 17.64 -12.28 1.45
C GLY A 205 16.13 -12.21 1.62
N CYS A 206 15.54 -11.04 1.33
CA CYS A 206 14.10 -10.84 1.45
C CYS A 206 13.28 -11.66 0.45
N TYR A 207 13.80 -11.92 -0.75
CA TYR A 207 13.06 -12.65 -1.77
C TYR A 207 12.61 -14.03 -1.27
N ASN A 208 13.55 -14.87 -0.83
CA ASN A 208 13.22 -16.20 -0.32
C ASN A 208 12.44 -16.13 0.99
N LYS A 209 12.80 -15.19 1.88
CA LYS A 209 12.19 -15.08 3.21
C LYS A 209 10.70 -14.73 3.14
N VAL A 210 10.30 -13.86 2.20
CA VAL A 210 8.89 -13.51 1.99
C VAL A 210 8.07 -14.73 1.58
N PHE A 211 8.53 -15.51 0.59
CA PHE A 211 7.80 -16.71 0.18
C PHE A 211 7.75 -17.77 1.29
N GLN A 212 8.83 -17.96 2.04
CA GLN A 212 8.83 -18.85 3.21
C GLN A 212 7.84 -18.39 4.27
N LEU A 213 7.75 -17.08 4.53
CA LEU A 213 6.80 -16.53 5.49
C LEU A 213 5.37 -16.80 5.05
N VAL A 214 5.07 -16.55 3.77
CA VAL A 214 3.74 -16.86 3.22
C VAL A 214 3.45 -18.34 3.39
N GLU A 215 4.33 -19.24 2.92
CA GLU A 215 4.16 -20.69 3.05
C GLU A 215 4.00 -21.18 4.50
N THR A 216 4.59 -20.47 5.47
CA THR A 216 4.44 -20.78 6.90
C THR A 216 3.03 -20.48 7.42
N TYR A 217 2.41 -19.38 6.97
CA TYR A 217 1.07 -18.98 7.42
C TYR A 217 -0.06 -19.54 6.56
N ALA A 218 0.16 -19.68 5.26
CA ALA A 218 -0.77 -20.25 4.30
C ALA A 218 0.04 -20.84 3.15
N SER A 219 -0.20 -22.11 2.80
CA SER A 219 0.34 -22.67 1.56
C SER A 219 0.04 -21.69 0.42
N LEU A 220 1.07 -21.27 -0.32
CA LEU A 220 0.91 -20.29 -1.41
C LEU A 220 -0.22 -20.70 -2.36
N ASN A 221 -0.33 -22.00 -2.63
CA ASN A 221 -1.41 -22.55 -3.45
C ASN A 221 -2.79 -22.34 -2.81
N ASP A 222 -2.94 -22.54 -1.50
CA ASP A 222 -4.20 -22.34 -0.78
C ASP A 222 -4.62 -20.87 -0.79
N PHE A 223 -3.67 -19.94 -0.73
CA PHE A 223 -3.94 -18.51 -0.91
C PHE A 223 -4.54 -18.22 -2.30
N PHE A 224 -3.95 -18.76 -3.36
CA PHE A 224 -4.48 -18.56 -4.72
C PHE A 224 -5.78 -19.33 -4.97
N TYR A 225 -6.00 -20.49 -4.34
CA TYR A 225 -7.28 -21.19 -4.36
C TYR A 225 -8.38 -20.38 -3.65
N ALA A 226 -8.09 -19.78 -2.49
CA ALA A 226 -9.02 -18.90 -1.79
C ALA A 226 -9.36 -17.67 -2.64
N LEU A 227 -8.36 -17.08 -3.31
CA LEU A 227 -8.56 -15.94 -4.20
C LEU A 227 -9.42 -16.32 -5.42
N ALA A 228 -9.20 -17.50 -6.01
CA ALA A 228 -10.03 -18.03 -7.08
C ALA A 228 -11.48 -18.32 -6.62
N GLY A 229 -11.65 -18.83 -5.39
CA GLY A 229 -12.95 -19.03 -4.77
C GLY A 229 -13.72 -17.74 -4.53
N LEU A 230 -13.04 -16.70 -4.04
CA LEU A 230 -13.60 -15.36 -3.86
C LEU A 230 -14.05 -14.77 -5.21
N LEU A 231 -13.21 -14.87 -6.24
CA LEU A 231 -13.56 -14.46 -7.61
C LEU A 231 -14.82 -15.18 -8.12
N GLY A 232 -14.92 -16.49 -7.89
CA GLY A 232 -16.11 -17.27 -8.22
C GLY A 232 -17.36 -16.74 -7.53
N LEU A 233 -17.29 -16.44 -6.23
CA LEU A 233 -18.40 -15.89 -5.45
C LEU A 233 -18.81 -14.49 -5.93
N GLU A 234 -17.84 -13.63 -6.26
CA GLU A 234 -18.09 -12.30 -6.79
C GLU A 234 -18.78 -12.35 -8.17
N LEU A 235 -18.36 -13.26 -9.04
CA LEU A 235 -19.02 -13.46 -10.34
C LEU A 235 -20.46 -13.98 -10.18
N ILE A 236 -20.68 -14.94 -9.27
CA ILE A 236 -22.01 -15.50 -8.99
C ILE A 236 -22.94 -14.42 -8.41
N SER A 237 -22.46 -13.64 -7.43
CA SER A 237 -23.26 -12.57 -6.81
C SER A 237 -23.64 -11.48 -7.82
N LYS A 238 -22.72 -11.08 -8.70
CA LYS A 238 -23.05 -10.13 -9.79
C LYS A 238 -24.08 -10.70 -10.77
N HIS A 239 -23.99 -11.99 -11.10
CA HIS A 239 -25.00 -12.65 -11.93
C HIS A 239 -26.36 -12.73 -11.24
N ALA A 240 -26.40 -13.00 -9.93
CA ALA A 240 -27.62 -13.03 -9.14
C ALA A 240 -28.29 -11.65 -9.07
N THR A 241 -27.53 -10.56 -8.87
CA THR A 241 -28.05 -9.19 -8.88
C THR A 241 -28.60 -8.80 -10.26
N ALA A 242 -27.89 -9.14 -11.34
CA ALA A 242 -28.38 -8.91 -12.70
C ALA A 242 -29.68 -9.69 -12.99
N ALA A 243 -29.82 -10.92 -12.48
CA ALA A 243 -31.02 -11.73 -12.63
C ALA A 243 -32.23 -11.22 -11.80
N VAL A 244 -31.98 -10.47 -10.72
CA VAL A 244 -33.03 -9.80 -9.91
C VAL A 244 -33.50 -8.51 -10.59
N GLU A 245 -32.58 -7.74 -11.18
CA GLU A 245 -32.91 -6.51 -11.93
C GLU A 245 -33.85 -6.82 -13.12
N VAL A 246 -33.58 -7.89 -13.88
CA VAL A 246 -34.42 -8.30 -15.02
C VAL A 246 -35.83 -8.71 -14.57
N ARG A 247 -35.98 -9.24 -13.36
CA ARG A 247 -37.26 -9.72 -12.83
C ARG A 247 -38.16 -8.59 -12.28
N HIS A 248 -37.61 -7.40 -12.05
CA HIS A 248 -38.36 -6.20 -11.67
C HIS A 248 -38.80 -5.35 -12.87
N VAL A 249 -38.31 -5.65 -14.07
CA VAL A 249 -38.66 -4.95 -15.33
C VAL A 249 -39.66 -5.75 -16.18
N SER A 250 -40.01 -6.98 -15.78
CA SER A 250 -41.07 -7.81 -16.37
C SER A 250 -42.31 -7.84 -15.49
#